data_AF-A0A8B5W9W4-F1
#
_entry.id   AF-A0A8B5W9W4-F1
#
_cell.length_a   1.000
_cell.length_b   1.000
_cell.length_c   1.000
_cell.angle_alpha   90.00
_cell.angle_beta   90.00
_cell.angle_gamma   90.00
#
_symmetry.space_group_name_H-M   'P 1'
#
loop_
_entity.id
_entity.type
_entity.pdbx_description
1 polymer ?
#
loop_
_entity_poly.entity_id
_entity_poly.type
_entity_poly.pdbx_seq_one_letter_code
_entity_poly.pdbx_strand_id
1 'polypeptide(L)'
;MHNYRRYNLTMMFLSLASIVLIILDLLSIISILDQPYFAIDIIFVVIFAFDYIYRLVLYEDKVEFVLHHVFDLLSIIPFYSIFRLFRLSRIFRILRFSHFIRFSRFSRLLGLKMRSQREIKSVLHTNGLIYVLYTAVLLILFSSTLFSVSEDISFSESVWWAIVTATTVGHGEIYPMTLTGRFAAILLMFLGLALIGTLTSSLTTYFSQSKSKEVQKINDLESKVDLLLEKISDMEDKLPK
;
A
#
# COMPACT_ATOMS: atom_id res chain seq x y z
N MET A 1 17.37 18.01 -12.25
CA MET A 1 16.37 16.90 -12.28
C MET A 1 16.98 15.49 -12.13
N HIS A 2 18.17 15.19 -12.66
CA HIS A 2 18.73 13.81 -12.61
C HIS A 2 19.14 13.35 -11.20
N ASN A 3 19.69 14.24 -10.35
CA ASN A 3 20.07 13.91 -8.97
C ASN A 3 18.86 13.60 -8.07
N TYR A 4 17.73 14.27 -8.28
CA TYR A 4 16.49 14.04 -7.53
C TYR A 4 15.92 12.64 -7.78
N ARG A 5 15.99 12.16 -9.03
CA ARG A 5 15.53 10.81 -9.40
C ARG A 5 16.40 9.71 -8.81
N ARG A 6 17.72 9.89 -8.79
CA ARG A 6 18.66 8.92 -8.19
C ARG A 6 18.50 8.86 -6.67
N TYR A 7 18.40 10.00 -6.02
CA TYR A 7 18.14 10.10 -4.57
C TYR A 7 16.82 9.41 -4.17
N ASN A 8 15.74 9.62 -4.91
CA ASN A 8 14.47 8.94 -4.64
C ASN A 8 14.57 7.41 -4.80
N LEU A 9 15.30 6.95 -5.82
CA LEU A 9 15.53 5.52 -6.03
C LEU A 9 16.35 4.90 -4.90
N THR A 10 17.42 5.56 -4.45
CA THR A 10 18.23 5.04 -3.33
C THR A 10 17.42 4.96 -2.04
N MET A 11 16.61 5.99 -1.74
CA MET A 11 15.76 5.97 -0.56
C MET A 11 14.65 4.93 -0.63
N MET A 12 14.13 4.66 -1.84
CA MET A 12 13.19 3.56 -2.08
C MET A 12 13.81 2.21 -1.73
N PHE A 13 15.01 1.92 -2.24
CA PHE A 13 15.70 0.65 -1.95
C PHE A 13 16.01 0.50 -0.46
N LEU A 14 16.50 1.55 0.21
CA LEU A 14 16.74 1.52 1.64
C LEU A 14 15.46 1.28 2.44
N SER A 15 14.35 1.91 2.04
CA SER A 15 13.06 1.72 2.70
C SER A 15 12.57 0.26 2.55
N LEU A 16 12.75 -0.33 1.37
CA LEU A 16 12.38 -1.72 1.09
C LEU A 16 13.22 -2.70 1.93
N ALA A 17 14.54 -2.49 1.99
CA ALA A 17 15.44 -3.30 2.79
C ALA A 17 15.11 -3.22 4.30
N SER A 18 14.79 -2.02 4.79
CA SER A 18 14.31 -1.82 6.17
C SER A 18 13.01 -2.58 6.43
N ILE A 19 12.06 -2.60 5.48
CA ILE A 19 10.81 -3.35 5.59
C ILE A 19 11.06 -4.87 5.62
N VAL A 20 11.95 -5.38 4.77
CA VAL A 20 12.28 -6.82 4.76
C VAL A 20 12.87 -7.24 6.11
N LEU A 21 13.78 -6.44 6.67
CA LEU A 21 14.39 -6.72 7.97
C LEU A 21 13.34 -6.76 9.10
N ILE A 22 12.36 -5.85 9.06
CA ILE A 22 11.19 -5.83 9.96
C ILE A 22 10.32 -7.08 9.79
N ILE A 23 10.06 -7.52 8.56
CA ILE A 23 9.26 -8.72 8.28
C ILE A 23 9.96 -9.96 8.83
N LEU A 24 11.28 -10.07 8.65
CA LEU A 24 12.06 -11.20 9.16
C LEU A 24 12.00 -11.29 10.69
N ASP A 25 12.02 -10.14 11.38
CA ASP A 25 11.83 -10.07 12.84
C ASP A 25 10.42 -10.48 13.25
N LEU A 26 9.41 -10.05 12.48
CA LEU A 26 8.01 -10.37 12.73
C LEU A 26 7.71 -11.86 12.57
N LEU A 27 8.38 -12.52 11.62
CA LEU A 27 8.34 -13.96 11.40
C LEU A 27 9.16 -14.76 12.43
N SER A 28 9.78 -14.09 13.41
CA SER A 28 10.68 -14.69 14.40
C SER A 28 11.85 -15.46 13.76
N ILE A 29 12.21 -15.15 12.51
CA ILE A 29 13.36 -15.75 11.79
C ILE A 29 14.64 -15.11 12.29
N ILE A 30 14.59 -13.79 12.49
CA ILE A 30 15.65 -13.01 13.12
C ILE A 30 15.09 -12.32 14.35
N SER A 31 15.97 -11.87 15.22
CA SER A 31 15.63 -10.97 16.31
C SER A 31 16.40 -9.68 16.07
N ILE A 32 15.68 -8.58 15.83
CA ILE A 32 16.26 -7.23 15.65
C ILE A 32 17.02 -6.77 16.89
N LEU A 33 16.75 -7.38 18.04
CA LEU A 33 17.47 -7.10 19.28
C LEU A 33 18.86 -7.73 19.30
N ASP A 34 19.13 -8.70 18.43
CA ASP A 34 20.42 -9.38 18.35
C ASP A 34 21.34 -8.70 17.33
N GLN A 35 22.64 -8.72 17.64
CA GLN A 35 23.66 -8.30 16.69
C GLN A 35 23.79 -9.36 15.58
N PRO A 36 23.92 -8.96 14.30
CA PRO A 36 24.16 -7.61 13.78
C PRO A 36 22.90 -6.81 13.41
N TYR A 37 21.70 -7.40 13.49
CA TYR A 37 20.46 -6.81 12.99
C TYR A 37 20.09 -5.51 13.70
N PHE A 38 20.40 -5.40 15.00
CA PHE A 38 20.23 -4.16 15.75
C PHE A 38 21.04 -2.99 15.16
N ALA A 39 22.31 -3.22 14.83
CA ALA A 39 23.17 -2.20 14.23
C ALA A 39 22.65 -1.78 12.85
N ILE A 40 22.14 -2.73 12.06
CA ILE A 40 21.56 -2.46 10.74
C ILE A 40 20.28 -1.62 10.87
N ASP A 41 19.39 -1.92 11.82
CA ASP A 41 18.18 -1.10 12.06
C ASP A 41 18.55 0.33 12.47
N ILE A 42 19.55 0.50 13.34
CA ILE A 42 20.05 1.83 13.73
C ILE A 42 20.60 2.60 12.52
N ILE A 43 21.39 1.95 11.65
CA ILE A 43 21.92 2.59 10.45
C ILE A 43 20.78 3.09 9.56
N PHE A 44 19.75 2.28 9.34
CA PHE A 44 18.57 2.72 8.59
C PHE A 44 17.86 3.90 9.26
N VAL A 45 17.63 3.86 10.57
CA VAL A 45 17.00 4.95 11.32
C VAL A 45 17.80 6.25 11.18
N VAL A 46 19.12 6.20 11.32
CA VAL A 46 20.00 7.36 11.20
C VAL A 46 19.92 7.95 9.79
N ILE A 47 19.99 7.13 8.74
CA ILE A 47 19.88 7.60 7.35
C ILE A 47 18.53 8.28 7.12
N PHE A 48 17.43 7.70 7.61
CA PHE A 48 16.09 8.30 7.47
C PHE A 48 15.90 9.54 8.34
N ALA A 49 16.58 9.65 9.47
CA ALA A 49 16.57 10.85 10.30
C ALA A 49 17.20 12.03 9.56
N PHE A 50 18.39 11.83 9.00
CA PHE A 50 19.08 12.87 8.21
C PHE A 50 18.24 13.32 7.02
N ASP A 51 17.65 12.36 6.32
CA ASP A 51 16.76 12.57 5.19
C ASP A 51 15.53 13.43 5.53
N TYR A 52 14.88 13.14 6.66
CA TYR A 52 13.73 13.90 7.15
C TYR A 52 14.13 15.32 7.57
N ILE A 53 15.24 15.48 8.28
CA ILE A 53 15.76 16.78 8.70
C ILE A 53 16.11 17.63 7.48
N TYR A 54 16.76 17.05 6.47
CA TYR A 54 17.09 17.75 5.22
C TYR A 54 15.83 18.29 4.53
N ARG A 55 14.76 17.50 4.44
CA ARG A 55 13.48 17.95 3.88
C ARG A 55 12.79 19.01 4.74
N LEU A 56 12.83 18.85 6.07
CA LEU A 56 12.23 19.80 7.01
C LEU A 56 12.88 21.19 6.92
N VAL A 57 14.20 21.25 6.70
CA VAL A 57 14.94 22.52 6.58
C VAL A 57 14.64 23.22 5.25
N LEU A 58 14.38 22.46 4.19
CA LEU A 58 14.07 23.01 2.86
C LEU A 58 12.62 23.46 2.69
N TYR A 59 11.71 23.06 3.58
CA TYR A 59 10.29 23.42 3.51
C TYR A 59 10.05 24.79 4.15
N GLU A 60 9.28 25.65 3.48
CA GLU A 60 9.01 27.02 3.94
C GLU A 60 8.18 27.03 5.23
N ASP A 61 7.13 26.19 5.31
CA ASP A 61 6.34 25.97 6.53
C ASP A 61 6.66 24.63 7.19
N LYS A 62 7.43 24.69 8.28
CA LYS A 62 7.88 23.51 9.03
C LYS A 62 6.75 22.82 9.77
N VAL A 63 5.73 23.56 10.23
CA VAL A 63 4.62 23.01 11.01
C VAL A 63 3.70 22.22 10.08
N GLU A 64 3.37 22.80 8.94
CA GLU A 64 2.60 22.12 7.89
C GLU A 64 3.32 20.86 7.41
N PHE A 65 4.64 20.94 7.23
CA PHE A 65 5.44 19.77 6.85
C PHE A 65 5.36 18.65 7.89
N VAL A 66 5.54 18.94 9.18
CA VAL A 66 5.51 17.93 10.24
C VAL A 66 4.13 17.29 10.34
N LEU A 67 3.06 18.07 10.24
CA LEU A 67 1.68 17.57 10.28
C LEU A 67 1.38 16.64 9.09
N HIS A 68 1.87 16.96 7.89
CA HIS A 68 1.70 16.10 6.70
C HIS A 68 2.64 14.89 6.67
N HIS A 69 3.77 14.93 7.39
CA HIS A 69 4.79 13.88 7.41
C HIS A 69 4.97 13.23 8.79
N VAL A 70 3.90 13.16 9.60
CA VAL A 70 3.96 12.60 10.96
C VAL A 70 4.44 11.13 10.98
N PHE A 71 4.14 10.37 9.93
CA PHE A 71 4.57 8.99 9.77
C PHE A 71 6.09 8.84 9.57
N ASP A 72 6.72 9.84 8.96
CA ASP A 72 8.17 9.89 8.76
C ASP A 72 8.89 10.17 10.07
N LEU A 73 8.31 11.07 10.87
CA LEU A 73 8.81 11.43 12.18
C LEU A 73 8.74 10.23 13.14
N LEU A 74 7.58 9.57 13.21
CA LEU A 74 7.40 8.36 14.04
C LEU A 74 8.37 7.25 13.62
N SER A 75 8.75 7.21 12.36
CA SER A 75 9.70 6.25 11.82
C SER A 75 11.14 6.39 12.30
N ILE A 76 11.51 7.58 12.78
CA ILE A 76 12.86 7.92 13.25
C ILE A 76 13.03 7.57 14.72
N ILE A 77 11.92 7.42 15.46
CA ILE A 77 11.98 7.15 16.89
C ILE A 77 12.44 5.69 17.11
N PRO A 78 13.58 5.46 17.78
CA PRO A 78 14.09 4.12 18.07
C PRO A 78 13.34 3.57 19.29
N PHE A 79 12.06 3.28 19.11
CA PHE A 79 11.13 2.86 20.16
C PHE A 79 11.71 1.73 21.03
N TYR A 80 12.39 0.74 20.44
CA TYR A 80 13.06 -0.36 21.16
C TYR A 80 14.04 0.08 22.26
N SER A 81 14.72 1.21 22.08
CA SER A 81 15.70 1.73 23.05
C SER A 81 15.01 2.31 24.29
N ILE A 82 13.85 2.93 24.12
CA ILE A 82 13.08 3.55 25.21
C ILE A 82 12.48 2.46 26.12
N PHE A 83 12.12 1.30 25.56
CA PHE A 83 11.41 0.24 26.29
C PHE A 83 12.32 -0.81 26.94
N ARG A 84 13.62 -0.89 26.57
CA ARG A 84 14.62 -1.72 27.28
C ARG A 84 14.82 -1.23 28.72
N LEU A 85 14.66 0.07 28.98
CA LEU A 85 14.82 0.68 30.30
C LEU A 85 13.69 0.33 31.28
N PHE A 86 12.51 -0.06 30.80
CA PHE A 86 11.33 -0.26 31.65
C PHE A 86 11.02 -1.73 32.00
N ARG A 87 11.78 -2.72 31.51
CA ARG A 87 11.63 -4.18 31.83
C ARG A 87 10.18 -4.72 31.75
N LEU A 88 9.32 -4.09 30.94
CA LEU A 88 7.92 -4.47 30.75
C LEU A 88 7.77 -5.53 29.64
N SER A 89 8.42 -6.68 29.81
CA SER A 89 8.45 -7.81 28.86
C SER A 89 7.08 -8.32 28.40
N ARG A 90 6.01 -7.99 29.12
CA ARG A 90 4.63 -8.34 28.73
C ARG A 90 3.99 -7.31 27.77
N ILE A 91 4.44 -6.05 27.81
CA ILE A 91 4.05 -4.97 26.88
C ILE A 91 4.95 -4.96 25.62
N PHE A 92 6.11 -5.63 25.67
CA PHE A 92 7.01 -5.87 24.52
C PHE A 92 6.30 -6.43 23.28
N ARG A 93 5.24 -7.24 23.45
CA ARG A 93 4.47 -7.82 22.33
C ARG A 93 3.66 -6.77 21.56
N ILE A 94 3.18 -5.73 22.27
CA ILE A 94 2.44 -4.60 21.72
C ILE A 94 3.41 -3.57 21.10
N LEU A 95 4.67 -3.50 21.53
CA LEU A 95 5.62 -2.54 20.98
C LEU A 95 6.18 -2.90 19.59
N ARG A 96 5.88 -4.11 19.10
CA ARG A 96 5.93 -4.42 17.66
C ARG A 96 5.02 -3.50 16.82
N PHE A 97 4.06 -2.80 17.43
CA PHE A 97 3.28 -1.71 16.82
C PHE A 97 4.13 -0.61 16.17
N SER A 98 5.32 -0.34 16.72
CA SER A 98 6.22 0.69 16.18
C SER A 98 6.72 0.35 14.77
N HIS A 99 6.92 -0.93 14.48
CA HIS A 99 7.33 -1.39 13.16
C HIS A 99 6.25 -1.20 12.10
N PHE A 100 4.97 -1.26 12.48
CA PHE A 100 3.83 -1.10 11.58
C PHE A 100 3.66 0.34 11.07
N ILE A 101 3.99 1.33 11.91
CA ILE A 101 4.05 2.75 11.50
C ILE A 101 5.14 2.97 10.44
N ARG A 102 6.16 2.09 10.36
CA ARG A 102 7.20 2.13 9.32
C ARG A 102 6.77 1.46 8.01
N PHE A 103 5.77 0.58 7.99
CA PHE A 103 5.25 0.01 6.74
C PHE A 103 4.48 1.08 5.93
N SER A 104 3.83 2.03 6.64
CA SER A 104 3.23 3.26 6.08
C SER A 104 4.17 4.05 5.16
N ARG A 105 5.49 3.89 5.29
CA ARG A 105 6.50 4.50 4.40
C ARG A 105 6.28 4.21 2.91
N PHE A 106 5.66 3.08 2.55
CA PHE A 106 5.36 2.78 1.15
C PHE A 106 4.39 3.79 0.53
N SER A 107 3.55 4.45 1.35
CA SER A 107 2.69 5.54 0.87
C SER A 107 3.49 6.72 0.30
N ARG A 108 4.73 6.96 0.76
CA ARG A 108 5.62 8.00 0.21
C ARG A 108 6.16 7.67 -1.18
N LEU A 109 6.31 6.39 -1.52
CA LEU A 109 6.76 5.98 -2.86
C LEU A 109 5.70 6.28 -3.93
N LEU A 110 4.43 6.29 -3.53
CA LEU A 110 3.29 6.65 -4.38
C LEU A 110 2.90 8.13 -4.24
N GLY A 111 3.19 8.74 -3.08
CA GLY A 111 3.04 10.17 -2.78
C GLY A 111 4.06 11.07 -3.47
N LEU A 112 5.08 10.50 -4.14
CA LEU A 112 5.81 11.19 -5.19
C LEU A 112 4.89 11.42 -6.39
N LYS A 113 4.03 12.44 -6.28
CA LYS A 113 3.46 13.28 -7.34
C LYS A 113 3.67 12.71 -8.75
N MET A 114 3.02 11.59 -9.07
CA MET A 114 3.20 10.88 -10.34
C MET A 114 2.36 11.56 -11.42
N ARG A 115 2.70 12.82 -11.73
CA ARG A 115 2.55 13.37 -13.07
C ARG A 115 3.43 12.50 -13.96
N SER A 116 2.86 11.93 -15.02
CA SER A 116 3.55 11.07 -16.01
C SER A 116 3.65 9.59 -15.64
N GLN A 117 2.67 8.81 -16.09
CA GLN A 117 2.81 7.72 -17.07
C GLN A 117 1.37 7.23 -17.33
N ARG A 118 0.85 7.45 -18.54
CA ARG A 118 -0.58 7.38 -18.88
C ARG A 118 -1.11 5.99 -19.23
N GLU A 119 -0.25 4.98 -19.44
CA GLU A 119 -0.69 3.74 -20.09
C GLU A 119 -1.00 2.58 -19.13
N ILE A 120 -0.36 2.48 -17.95
CA ILE A 120 -0.62 1.39 -16.97
C ILE A 120 -1.62 1.82 -15.87
N LYS A 121 -2.02 3.10 -15.86
CA LYS A 121 -2.82 3.72 -14.79
C LYS A 121 -4.32 3.43 -14.83
N SER A 122 -4.91 2.99 -15.95
CA SER A 122 -6.39 2.99 -16.08
C SER A 122 -7.09 1.82 -15.37
N VAL A 123 -6.35 0.84 -14.83
CA VAL A 123 -6.96 -0.30 -14.11
C VAL A 123 -6.62 -0.27 -12.63
N LEU A 124 -5.36 0.01 -12.27
CA LEU A 124 -4.92 0.05 -10.87
C LEU A 124 -5.34 1.32 -10.13
N HIS A 125 -5.61 2.42 -10.85
CA HIS A 125 -5.81 3.74 -10.26
C HIS A 125 -7.25 4.27 -10.33
N THR A 126 -8.16 3.59 -11.04
CA THR A 126 -9.49 4.14 -11.35
C THR A 126 -10.43 4.13 -10.15
N ASN A 127 -10.28 3.17 -9.22
CA ASN A 127 -11.19 3.03 -8.06
C ASN A 127 -10.46 2.91 -6.71
N GLY A 128 -9.20 3.35 -6.62
CA GLY A 128 -8.44 3.24 -5.37
C GLY A 128 -8.07 1.81 -4.95
N LEU A 129 -8.16 0.83 -5.87
CA LEU A 129 -7.86 -0.58 -5.61
C LEU A 129 -6.48 -0.80 -4.96
N ILE A 130 -5.46 -0.07 -5.43
CA ILE A 130 -4.11 -0.14 -4.84
C ILE A 130 -4.10 0.25 -3.35
N TYR A 131 -4.90 1.26 -2.97
CA TYR A 131 -5.02 1.71 -1.59
C TYR A 131 -5.79 0.70 -0.74
N VAL A 132 -6.80 0.04 -1.31
CA VAL A 132 -7.58 -0.99 -0.61
C VAL A 132 -6.76 -2.25 -0.40
N LEU A 133 -6.00 -2.71 -1.40
CA LEU A 133 -5.07 -3.84 -1.27
C LEU A 133 -3.97 -3.54 -0.24
N TYR A 134 -3.46 -2.31 -0.24
CA TYR A 134 -2.47 -1.89 0.74
C TYR A 134 -3.05 -1.85 2.17
N THR A 135 -4.22 -1.25 2.32
CA THR A 135 -4.98 -1.23 3.59
C THR A 135 -5.30 -2.65 4.04
N ALA A 136 -5.53 -3.57 3.12
CA ALA A 136 -5.76 -4.97 3.42
C ALA A 136 -4.54 -5.68 3.99
N VAL A 137 -3.39 -5.56 3.35
CA VAL A 137 -2.15 -6.15 3.86
C VAL A 137 -1.83 -5.60 5.25
N LEU A 138 -2.00 -4.29 5.43
CA LEU A 138 -1.87 -3.63 6.73
C LEU A 138 -2.82 -4.22 7.78
N LEU A 139 -4.12 -4.28 7.49
CA LEU A 139 -5.12 -4.77 8.45
C LEU A 139 -4.98 -6.27 8.73
N ILE A 140 -4.58 -7.08 7.74
CA ILE A 140 -4.27 -8.50 7.93
C ILE A 140 -3.13 -8.63 8.95
N LEU A 141 -1.99 -7.99 8.71
CA LEU A 141 -0.85 -8.06 9.63
C LEU A 141 -1.18 -7.51 11.02
N PHE A 142 -1.93 -6.40 11.07
CA PHE A 142 -2.39 -5.80 12.33
C PHE A 142 -3.25 -6.77 13.13
N SER A 143 -4.30 -7.32 12.50
CA SER A 143 -5.19 -8.28 13.16
C SER A 143 -4.45 -9.56 13.54
N SER A 144 -3.49 -10.03 12.75
CA SER A 144 -2.63 -11.17 13.12
C SER A 144 -1.79 -10.90 14.35
N THR A 145 -1.23 -9.69 14.50
CA THR A 145 -0.49 -9.35 15.73
C THR A 145 -1.41 -9.28 16.94
N LEU A 146 -2.58 -8.63 16.82
CA LEU A 146 -3.55 -8.58 17.91
C LEU A 146 -4.00 -9.97 18.32
N PHE A 147 -4.33 -10.82 17.34
CA PHE A 147 -4.80 -12.18 17.55
C PHE A 147 -3.72 -13.07 18.18
N SER A 148 -2.49 -13.02 17.67
CA SER A 148 -1.35 -13.75 18.26
C SER A 148 -1.11 -13.38 19.72
N VAL A 149 -1.26 -12.10 20.06
CA VAL A 149 -1.05 -11.61 21.43
C VAL A 149 -2.23 -11.97 22.34
N SER A 150 -3.46 -11.79 21.86
CA SER A 150 -4.66 -11.96 22.67
C SER A 150 -5.02 -13.42 22.90
N GLU A 151 -4.82 -14.27 21.89
CA GLU A 151 -5.15 -15.70 21.95
C GLU A 151 -3.92 -16.58 22.28
N ASP A 152 -2.73 -15.97 22.45
CA ASP A 152 -1.44 -16.64 22.70
C ASP A 152 -1.07 -17.70 21.64
N ILE A 153 -1.40 -17.42 20.38
CA ILE A 153 -1.13 -18.28 19.22
C ILE A 153 0.11 -17.78 18.48
N SER A 154 0.81 -18.65 17.76
CA SER A 154 1.96 -18.27 16.94
C SER A 154 1.58 -17.18 15.92
N PHE A 155 2.51 -16.27 15.62
CA PHE A 155 2.23 -15.19 14.66
C PHE A 155 1.94 -15.73 13.26
N SER A 156 2.63 -16.79 12.84
CA SER A 156 2.39 -17.47 11.56
C SER A 156 0.97 -18.00 11.42
N GLU A 157 0.45 -18.68 12.46
CA GLU A 157 -0.93 -19.18 12.47
C GLU A 157 -1.93 -18.03 12.51
N SER A 158 -1.58 -16.94 13.19
CA SER A 158 -2.41 -15.73 13.23
C SER A 158 -2.47 -15.00 11.88
N VAL A 159 -1.40 -15.07 11.07
CA VAL A 159 -1.39 -14.59 9.67
C VAL A 159 -2.26 -15.47 8.80
N TRP A 160 -2.12 -16.78 8.91
CA TRP A 160 -2.99 -17.73 8.20
C TRP A 160 -4.47 -17.46 8.50
N TRP A 161 -4.83 -17.37 9.78
CA TRP A 161 -6.18 -17.04 10.21
C TRP A 161 -6.69 -15.71 9.64
N ALA A 162 -5.86 -14.67 9.67
CA ALA A 162 -6.26 -13.35 9.21
C ALA A 162 -6.49 -13.32 7.69
N ILE A 163 -5.65 -14.01 6.91
CA ILE A 163 -5.82 -14.14 5.46
C ILE A 163 -7.13 -14.87 5.16
N VAL A 164 -7.34 -16.04 5.76
CA VAL A 164 -8.54 -16.88 5.56
C VAL A 164 -9.81 -16.13 5.95
N THR A 165 -9.76 -15.30 6.99
CA THR A 165 -10.88 -14.46 7.42
C THR A 165 -11.12 -13.30 6.45
N ALA A 166 -10.07 -12.58 6.05
CA ALA A 166 -10.17 -11.45 5.10
C ALA A 166 -10.63 -11.89 3.71
N THR A 167 -10.25 -13.09 3.27
CA THR A 167 -10.74 -13.67 2.00
C THR A 167 -12.12 -14.33 2.14
N THR A 168 -12.75 -14.23 3.31
CA THR A 168 -14.08 -14.81 3.62
C THR A 168 -14.16 -16.34 3.48
N VAL A 169 -13.02 -17.04 3.51
CA VAL A 169 -12.96 -18.52 3.40
C VAL A 169 -13.40 -19.17 4.71
N GLY A 170 -12.87 -18.71 5.84
CA GLY A 170 -13.31 -19.10 7.18
C GLY A 170 -13.21 -20.59 7.52
N HIS A 171 -12.01 -21.19 7.48
CA HIS A 171 -11.81 -22.62 7.81
C HIS A 171 -12.30 -23.05 9.20
N GLY A 172 -12.36 -22.14 10.18
CA GLY A 172 -12.94 -22.40 11.50
C GLY A 172 -12.06 -23.17 12.49
N GLU A 173 -10.87 -23.61 12.10
CA GLU A 173 -9.92 -24.32 12.97
C GLU A 173 -9.40 -23.43 14.12
N ILE A 174 -9.25 -22.14 13.85
CA ILE A 174 -8.77 -21.12 14.78
C ILE A 174 -9.78 -19.97 14.77
N TYR A 175 -10.21 -19.51 15.95
CA TYR A 175 -11.24 -18.48 16.08
C TYR A 175 -11.07 -17.64 17.36
N PRO A 176 -11.46 -16.36 17.35
CA PRO A 176 -11.22 -15.43 18.46
C PRO A 176 -12.10 -15.74 19.69
N MET A 177 -11.46 -16.01 20.81
CA MET A 177 -12.15 -16.19 22.10
C MET A 177 -12.19 -14.90 22.90
N THR A 178 -11.14 -14.08 22.81
CA THR A 178 -11.00 -12.84 23.57
C THR A 178 -11.76 -11.68 22.93
N LEU A 179 -12.08 -10.67 23.75
CA LEU A 179 -12.72 -9.44 23.26
C LEU A 179 -11.85 -8.72 22.21
N THR A 180 -10.54 -8.68 22.43
CA THR A 180 -9.57 -8.06 21.50
C THR A 180 -9.46 -8.84 20.20
N GLY A 181 -9.39 -10.17 20.26
CA GLY A 181 -9.40 -11.03 19.07
C GLY A 181 -10.68 -10.89 18.26
N ARG A 182 -11.84 -10.78 18.92
CA ARG A 182 -13.14 -10.58 18.26
C ARG A 182 -13.22 -9.22 17.57
N PHE A 183 -12.70 -8.18 18.20
CA PHE A 183 -12.59 -6.86 17.57
C PHE A 183 -11.72 -6.90 16.30
N ALA A 184 -10.56 -7.56 16.36
CA ALA A 184 -9.70 -7.76 15.20
C ALA A 184 -10.39 -8.53 14.07
N ALA A 185 -11.19 -9.55 14.41
CA ALA A 185 -11.97 -10.33 13.44
C ALA A 185 -13.04 -9.48 12.74
N ILE A 186 -13.78 -8.64 13.49
CA ILE A 186 -14.78 -7.74 12.91
C ILE A 186 -14.14 -6.80 11.88
N LEU A 187 -12.97 -6.22 12.19
CA LEU A 187 -12.24 -5.37 11.26
C LEU A 187 -11.84 -6.12 9.97
N LEU A 188 -11.39 -7.38 10.09
CA LEU A 188 -11.03 -8.20 8.93
C LEU A 188 -12.23 -8.56 8.06
N MET A 189 -13.39 -8.80 8.68
CA MET A 189 -14.62 -9.06 7.94
C MET A 189 -15.02 -7.85 7.09
N PHE A 190 -15.03 -6.64 7.67
CA PHE A 190 -15.31 -5.41 6.91
C PHE A 190 -14.30 -5.18 5.78
N LEU A 191 -13.02 -5.45 6.04
CA LEU A 191 -11.98 -5.38 5.03
C LEU A 191 -12.26 -6.34 3.86
N GLY A 192 -12.62 -7.59 4.15
CA GLY A 192 -12.92 -8.60 3.14
C GLY A 192 -14.05 -8.15 2.23
N LEU A 193 -15.13 -7.60 2.79
CA LEU A 193 -16.22 -7.00 2.01
C LEU A 193 -15.72 -5.84 1.12
N ALA A 194 -14.90 -4.94 1.67
CA ALA A 194 -14.37 -3.80 0.92
C ALA A 194 -13.46 -4.25 -0.25
N LEU A 195 -12.63 -5.27 -0.03
CA LEU A 195 -11.77 -5.85 -1.07
C LEU A 195 -12.59 -6.44 -2.21
N ILE A 196 -13.56 -7.29 -1.90
CA ILE A 196 -14.39 -7.94 -2.92
C ILE A 196 -15.17 -6.89 -3.72
N GLY A 197 -15.76 -5.90 -3.04
CA GLY A 197 -16.50 -4.81 -3.69
C GLY A 197 -15.63 -3.96 -4.62
N THR A 198 -14.43 -3.60 -4.17
CA THR A 198 -13.51 -2.76 -4.96
C THR A 198 -12.87 -3.52 -6.13
N LEU A 199 -12.56 -4.81 -5.97
CA LEU A 199 -12.14 -5.69 -7.05
C LEU A 199 -13.24 -5.82 -8.11
N THR A 200 -14.47 -6.10 -7.70
CA THR A 200 -15.63 -6.23 -8.59
C THR A 200 -15.90 -4.93 -9.36
N SER A 201 -15.85 -3.79 -8.66
CA SER A 201 -15.99 -2.47 -9.26
C SER A 201 -14.90 -2.20 -10.29
N SER A 202 -13.63 -2.46 -9.95
CA SER A 202 -12.50 -2.26 -10.85
C SER A 202 -12.59 -3.10 -12.12
N LEU A 203 -12.98 -4.38 -11.98
CA LEU A 203 -13.23 -5.27 -13.12
C LEU A 203 -14.37 -4.74 -14.00
N THR A 204 -15.49 -4.34 -13.39
CA THR A 204 -16.63 -3.76 -14.10
C THR A 204 -16.23 -2.52 -14.90
N THR A 205 -15.44 -1.63 -14.30
CA THR A 205 -14.94 -0.43 -14.98
C THR A 205 -14.02 -0.77 -16.15
N TYR A 206 -13.14 -1.77 -16.00
CA TYR A 206 -12.24 -2.21 -17.07
C TYR A 206 -13.03 -2.74 -18.29
N PHE A 207 -14.00 -3.63 -18.06
CA PHE A 207 -14.81 -4.17 -19.14
C PHE A 207 -15.71 -3.11 -19.78
N SER A 208 -16.29 -2.22 -18.99
CA SER A 208 -17.10 -1.10 -19.49
C SER A 208 -16.29 -0.15 -20.38
N GLN A 209 -15.07 0.20 -19.98
CA GLN A 209 -14.16 1.01 -20.80
C GLN A 209 -13.72 0.30 -22.09
N SER A 210 -13.53 -1.02 -22.06
CA SER A 210 -13.22 -1.79 -23.27
C SER A 210 -14.38 -1.74 -24.27
N LYS A 211 -15.61 -1.95 -23.77
CA LYS A 211 -16.81 -1.93 -24.60
C LYS A 211 -17.11 -0.54 -25.17
N SER A 212 -16.92 0.52 -24.38
CA SER A 212 -17.13 1.89 -24.87
C SER A 212 -16.13 2.27 -25.97
N LYS A 213 -14.85 1.86 -25.84
CA LYS A 213 -13.83 2.07 -26.90
C LYS A 213 -14.17 1.36 -28.21
N GLU A 214 -14.73 0.16 -28.13
CA GLU A 214 -15.14 -0.61 -29.30
C GLU A 214 -16.34 0.05 -30.02
N VAL A 215 -17.37 0.43 -29.26
CA VAL A 215 -18.53 1.18 -29.80
C VAL A 215 -18.09 2.50 -30.43
N GLN A 216 -17.16 3.23 -29.78
CA GLN A 216 -16.66 4.49 -30.31
C GLN A 216 -15.88 4.30 -31.63
N LYS A 217 -15.10 3.22 -31.77
CA LYS A 217 -14.45 2.87 -33.03
C LYS A 217 -15.44 2.54 -34.14
N ILE A 218 -16.54 1.87 -33.84
CA ILE A 218 -17.60 1.55 -34.81
C ILE A 218 -18.26 2.84 -35.30
N ASN A 219 -18.66 3.73 -34.40
CA ASN A 219 -19.26 5.01 -34.75
C ASN A 219 -18.31 5.91 -35.57
N ASP A 220 -17.01 5.89 -35.25
CA ASP A 220 -15.99 6.59 -36.04
C ASP A 220 -15.82 5.98 -37.44
N LEU A 221 -16.04 4.67 -37.59
CA LEU A 221 -15.99 3.98 -38.88
C LEU A 221 -17.22 4.32 -39.73
N GLU A 222 -18.42 4.27 -39.14
CA GLU A 222 -19.68 4.67 -39.80
C GLU A 222 -19.61 6.11 -40.29
N SER A 223 -19.16 7.03 -39.44
CA SER A 223 -18.98 8.45 -39.81
C SER A 223 -18.03 8.64 -40.99
N LYS A 224 -16.97 7.81 -41.10
CA LYS A 224 -16.03 7.84 -42.24
C LYS A 224 -16.64 7.26 -43.51
N VAL A 225 -17.48 6.22 -43.39
CA VAL A 225 -18.19 5.64 -44.53
C VAL A 225 -19.18 6.65 -45.11
N ASP A 226 -19.96 7.32 -44.27
CA ASP A 226 -20.92 8.35 -44.69
C ASP A 226 -20.22 9.51 -45.42
N LEU A 227 -19.10 9.99 -44.88
CA LEU A 227 -18.25 11.01 -45.50
C LEU A 227 -17.68 10.61 -46.86
N LEU A 228 -17.34 9.33 -47.05
CA LEU A 228 -16.85 8.82 -48.33
C LEU A 228 -17.99 8.72 -49.35
N LEU A 229 -19.17 8.28 -48.94
CA LEU A 229 -20.37 8.22 -49.79
C LEU A 229 -20.78 9.62 -50.26
N GLU A 230 -20.77 10.60 -49.36
CA GLU A 230 -21.03 12.01 -49.70
C GLU A 230 -20.02 12.51 -50.74
N LYS A 231 -18.72 12.29 -50.52
CA LYS A 231 -17.67 12.69 -51.48
C LYS A 231 -17.80 12.01 -52.84
N ILE A 232 -18.21 10.74 -52.89
CA ILE A 232 -18.41 10.02 -54.16
C ILE A 232 -19.59 10.63 -54.92
N SER A 233 -20.72 10.86 -54.23
CA SER A 233 -21.88 11.55 -54.81
C SER A 233 -21.52 12.92 -55.38
N ASP A 234 -20.73 13.70 -54.62
CA ASP A 234 -20.26 15.02 -55.04
C ASP A 234 -19.35 14.99 -56.27
N MET A 235 -18.60 13.89 -56.46
CA MET A 235 -17.76 13.68 -57.63
C MET A 235 -18.57 13.20 -58.84
N GLU A 236 -19.59 12.36 -58.63
CA GLU A 236 -20.51 11.93 -59.68
C GLU A 236 -21.27 13.11 -60.29
N ASP A 237 -21.74 14.05 -59.48
CA ASP A 237 -22.42 15.27 -59.96
C ASP A 237 -21.49 16.24 -60.72
N LYS A 238 -20.16 16.13 -60.52
CA LYS A 238 -19.16 16.97 -61.18
C LYS A 238 -18.58 16.36 -62.45
N LEU A 239 -18.96 15.12 -62.79
CA LEU A 239 -18.53 14.50 -64.04
C LEU A 239 -19.30 15.11 -65.23
N PRO A 240 -18.60 15.65 -66.24
CA PRO A 240 -19.27 16.12 -67.45
C PRO A 240 -19.90 14.93 -68.20
N LYS A 241 -21.18 15.09 -68.59
CA LYS A 241 -21.91 14.13 -69.42
C LYS A 241 -21.27 13.94 -70.79
#